data_AF-A0A7W2YDN8-F1
#
_entry.id   AF-A0A7W2YDN8-F1
#
_cell.length_a   1.000
_cell.length_b   1.000
_cell.length_c   1.000
_cell.angle_alpha   90.00
_cell.angle_beta   90.00
_cell.angle_gamma   90.00
#
_symmetry.space_group_name_H-M   'P 1'
#
loop_
_entity.id
_entity.type
_entity.pdbx_description
1 polymer ?
#
loop_
_entity_poly.entity_id
_entity_poly.type
_entity_poly.pdbx_seq_one_letter_code
_entity_poly.pdbx_strand_id
1 'polypeptide(L)' 'MKQYKYKIVDTRDVETAGLFKGRKREDVESYLNTLGSAGWELVNVDFRELEGGLEFAGVMKKEI' A
#
# COMPACT_ATOMS: atom_id res chain seq x y z
N MET A 1 15.49 -9.34 -21.97
CA MET A 1 15.47 -8.63 -20.67
C MET A 1 14.05 -8.68 -20.13
N LYS A 2 13.87 -8.90 -18.83
CA LYS A 2 12.54 -8.83 -18.21
C LYS A 2 11.98 -7.41 -18.29
N GLN A 3 10.69 -7.28 -18.53
CA GLN A 3 9.98 -6.00 -18.51
C GLN A 3 9.12 -5.90 -17.25
N TYR A 4 8.92 -4.67 -16.75
CA TYR A 4 8.22 -4.46 -15.49
C TYR A 4 7.23 -3.31 -15.58
N LYS A 5 6.09 -3.48 -14.91
CA LYS A 5 5.18 -2.40 -14.53
C LYS A 5 5.47 -1.97 -13.10
N TYR A 6 5.39 -0.67 -12.87
CA TYR A 6 5.51 -0.09 -11.54
C TYR A 6 4.20 0.60 -11.15
N LYS A 7 3.87 0.55 -9.86
CA LYS A 7 2.70 1.21 -9.30
C LYS A 7 3.12 1.89 -8.01
N ILE A 8 2.88 3.21 -7.93
CA ILE A 8 2.97 3.93 -6.66
C ILE A 8 1.68 3.66 -5.91
N VAL A 9 1.80 3.36 -4.63
CA VAL A 9 0.68 3.16 -3.73
C VAL A 9 0.87 3.99 -2.48
N ASP A 10 -0.22 4.48 -1.91
CA ASP A 10 -0.16 5.21 -0.64
C ASP A 10 -1.41 4.99 0.20
N THR A 11 -1.43 5.64 1.37
CA THR A 11 -2.53 5.54 2.33
C THR A 11 -3.90 5.80 1.70
N ARG A 12 -4.00 6.65 0.68
CA ARG A 12 -5.27 7.02 0.02
C ARG A 12 -5.85 5.89 -0.81
N ASP A 13 -5.04 4.92 -1.23
CA ASP A 13 -5.50 3.72 -1.94
C ASP A 13 -6.15 2.68 -1.01
N VAL A 14 -6.00 2.85 0.31
CA VAL A 14 -6.56 1.93 1.31
C VAL A 14 -7.95 2.41 1.72
N GLU A 15 -8.94 1.55 1.54
CA GLU A 15 -10.30 1.79 2.00
C GLU A 15 -10.33 1.97 3.53
N THR A 16 -11.11 2.95 4.01
CA THR A 16 -11.25 3.18 5.45
C THR A 16 -12.46 2.41 5.99
N ALA A 17 -12.40 2.03 7.27
CA ALA A 17 -13.53 1.41 7.98
C ALA A 17 -14.69 2.40 8.29
N GLY A 18 -14.84 3.49 7.53
CA GLY A 18 -15.86 4.53 7.67
C GLY A 18 -15.31 5.95 7.86
N LEU A 19 -16.19 6.96 7.70
CA LEU A 19 -15.85 8.41 7.69
C LEU A 19 -15.18 8.95 8.98
N PHE A 20 -15.31 8.22 10.10
CA PHE A 20 -14.84 8.63 11.42
C PHE A 20 -13.84 7.65 12.06
N LYS A 21 -13.45 6.58 11.35
CA LYS A 21 -12.45 5.62 11.83
C LYS A 21 -11.19 5.80 10.99
N GLY A 22 -10.10 6.20 11.64
CA GLY A 22 -8.78 6.22 11.03
C GLY A 22 -8.41 4.82 10.50
N ARG A 23 -7.52 4.78 9.51
CA ARG A 23 -7.00 3.52 8.98
C ARG A 23 -6.22 2.80 10.06
N LYS A 24 -6.51 1.53 10.24
CA LYS A 24 -5.70 0.67 11.10
C LYS A 24 -4.57 0.07 10.29
N ARG A 25 -3.59 -0.48 10.98
CA ARG A 25 -2.47 -1.19 10.35
C ARG A 25 -2.96 -2.36 9.50
N GLU A 26 -3.97 -3.09 9.98
CA GLU A 26 -4.51 -4.26 9.32
C GLU A 26 -5.17 -3.92 7.96
N ASP A 27 -5.70 -2.70 7.82
CA ASP A 27 -6.27 -2.24 6.55
C ASP A 27 -5.16 -2.08 5.49
N VAL A 28 -4.01 -1.52 5.88
CA VAL A 28 -2.83 -1.38 5.02
C VAL A 28 -2.25 -2.76 4.67
N GLU A 29 -2.12 -3.65 5.64
CA GLU A 29 -1.63 -5.02 5.43
C GLU A 29 -2.53 -5.79 4.46
N SER A 30 -3.85 -5.72 4.64
CA SER A 30 -4.84 -6.35 3.75
C SER A 30 -4.73 -5.84 2.30
N TYR A 31 -4.59 -4.52 2.14
CA TYR A 31 -4.40 -3.91 0.83
C TYR A 31 -3.11 -4.39 0.14
N LEU A 32 -1.97 -4.38 0.85
CA LEU A 32 -0.69 -4.84 0.30
C LEU A 32 -0.72 -6.34 -0.03
N ASN A 33 -1.36 -7.17 0.80
CA ASN A 33 -1.54 -8.60 0.54
C ASN A 33 -2.41 -8.87 -0.70
N THR A 34 -3.43 -8.04 -0.93
CA THR A 34 -4.27 -8.12 -2.14
C THR A 34 -3.44 -7.83 -3.40
N LEU A 35 -2.54 -6.83 -3.36
CA LEU A 35 -1.62 -6.55 -4.46
C LEU A 35 -0.62 -7.70 -4.67
N GLY A 36 -0.06 -8.24 -3.58
CA GLY A 36 0.80 -9.43 -3.59
C GLY A 36 0.15 -10.61 -4.29
N SER A 37 -1.10 -10.89 -3.95
CA SER A 37 -1.91 -11.95 -4.55
C SER A 37 -2.20 -11.72 -6.04
N ALA A 38 -2.23 -10.45 -6.47
CA ALA A 38 -2.34 -10.07 -7.88
C ALA A 38 -0.98 -10.07 -8.63
N GLY A 39 0.10 -10.54 -8.00
CA GLY A 39 1.44 -10.66 -8.59
C GLY A 39 2.25 -9.37 -8.55
N TRP A 40 1.92 -8.42 -7.66
CA TRP A 40 2.74 -7.25 -7.41
C TRP A 40 3.71 -7.49 -6.25
N GLU A 41 4.97 -7.16 -6.44
CA GLU A 41 6.04 -7.22 -5.44
C GLU A 41 6.24 -5.84 -4.82
N LEU A 42 6.24 -5.73 -3.49
CA LEU A 42 6.61 -4.50 -2.79
C LEU A 42 8.13 -4.35 -2.83
N VAL A 43 8.63 -3.28 -3.45
CA VAL A 43 10.08 -3.03 -3.56
C VAL A 43 10.58 -1.93 -2.64
N ASN A 44 9.69 -1.05 -2.18
CA ASN A 44 9.99 -0.03 -1.19
C ASN A 44 8.71 0.43 -0.48
N VAL A 45 8.82 0.77 0.79
CA VAL A 45 7.76 1.40 1.58
C VAL A 45 8.36 2.34 2.61
N ASP A 46 7.73 3.49 2.79
CA ASP A 46 8.02 4.49 3.81
C ASP A 46 6.75 4.71 4.64
N PHE A 47 6.89 4.72 5.97
CA PHE A 47 5.79 4.98 6.90
C PHE A 47 6.04 6.28 7.63
N ARG A 48 4.99 7.09 7.74
CA ARG A 48 5.00 8.37 8.46
C ARG A 48 3.92 8.33 9.52
N GLU A 49 4.33 8.43 10.77
CA GLU A 49 3.41 8.70 11.87
C GLU A 49 3.32 10.22 12.02
N LEU A 50 2.21 10.80 11.57
CA LEU A 50 1.89 12.22 11.73
C LEU A 50 0.64 12.33 12.60
N GLU A 51 0.75 13.01 13.75
CA GLU A 51 -0.38 13.40 14.61
C GLU A 51 -1.41 12.28 14.91
N GLY A 52 -0.93 11.04 15.13
CA GLY A 52 -1.78 9.89 15.46
C GLY A 52 -2.41 9.17 14.27
N GLY A 53 -2.07 9.55 13.04
CA GLY A 53 -2.41 8.83 11.81
C GLY A 53 -1.25 8.00 11.28
N LEU A 54 -1.55 6.80 10.75
CA LEU A 54 -0.61 5.98 9.99
C LEU A 54 -0.70 6.36 8.51
N GLU A 55 0.30 7.06 8.00
CA GLU A 55 0.46 7.31 6.57
C GLU A 55 1.59 6.46 5.98
N PHE A 56 1.46 6.06 4.72
CA PHE A 56 2.53 5.38 4.00
C PHE A 56 2.58 5.77 2.53
N ALA A 57 3.75 5.60 1.93
CA ALA A 57 3.94 5.60 0.48
C ALA A 57 4.83 4.41 0.11
N GLY A 58 4.51 3.74 -0.99
CA GLY A 58 5.22 2.56 -1.44
C GLY A 58 5.30 2.45 -2.95
N VAL A 59 6.24 1.63 -3.42
CA VAL A 59 6.40 1.28 -4.82
C VAL A 59 6.24 -0.22 -4.97
N MET A 60 5.33 -0.60 -5.86
CA MET A 60 5.10 -1.98 -6.28
C MET A 60 5.67 -2.20 -7.67
N LYS A 61 6.10 -3.43 -7.94
CA LYS A 61 6.68 -3.89 -9.20
C LYS A 61 5.99 -5.18 -9.64
N LYS A 62 5.70 -5.34 -10.93
CA LYS A 62 5.16 -6.58 -11.49
C LYS A 62 5.81 -6.88 -12.83
N GLU A 63 6.26 -8.12 -13.04
CA GLU A 63 6.79 -8.56 -14.35
C GLU A 63 5.65 -8.57 -15.41
N ILE A 64 5.97 -8.10 -16.63
CA ILE A 64 5.04 -8.07 -17.77
C ILE A 64 5.02 -9.43 -18.45
#